data_AF-A0A964VAZ9-F1
#
_entry.id   AF-A0A964VAZ9-F1
#
_cell.length_a   1.000
_cell.length_b   1.000
_cell.length_c   1.000
_cell.angle_alpha   90.00
_cell.angle_beta   90.00
_cell.angle_gamma   90.00
#
_symmetry.space_group_name_H-M   'P 1'
#
loop_
_entity.id
_entity.type
_entity.pdbx_description
1 polymer ?
#
loop_
_entity_poly.entity_id
_entity_poly.type
_entity_poly.pdbx_seq_one_letter_code
_entity_poly.pdbx_strand_id
1 'polypeptide(L)'
;MSWLIFLILAFTLADSSIGGKLSPDAKEALTCDLPGGEHMKNAGGNDGAGLCVFTSVDHAARWQNEERAIGFQQRMRAEPGGGYPEKLERMMERHCSGAPFLQYTGNDPALLRLGLRTGRMPAVTYGFSPRYGGRVAHMVNLVHLSDRWACVLDNNYPGEDQYEWMTPPEFLKRWTMGGGGWAVFLLAPPPPPIPVPLHSAWQRCRPDRPGRPCPMPLPAPLPLEKDPPPANFGIEWEKVGRAESHRFNGQVISALQAERLLDPVGNLPDDQLAKRLTVIGTKEECERVRVDLQTKNELSAWKGAALFQAYRPEAWAVRGLGFATGKPRIVFQLPPDAEGKGAVLHAQADYADGPAGLAGGLRKADPNYDPLKDPDRRKDLPGPLTGAWENWLLALVIVLSLIAGRFSLPFLGLLAKFLRSFLPARKEPVDLDSLLDSLLKRQAERDKPE
;
A
#
# COMPACT_ATOMS: atom_id res chain seq x y z
N MET A 1 -23.01 -23.45 -61.02
CA MET A 1 -22.00 -23.97 -60.07
C MET A 1 -21.06 -22.82 -59.72
N SER A 2 -21.41 -22.05 -58.68
CA SER A 2 -20.60 -20.91 -58.21
C SER A 2 -19.71 -21.39 -57.08
N TRP A 3 -18.39 -21.38 -57.33
CA TRP A 3 -17.38 -21.64 -56.32
C TRP A 3 -17.25 -20.42 -55.41
N LEU A 4 -17.79 -20.54 -54.21
CA LEU A 4 -17.61 -19.57 -53.13
C LEU A 4 -16.24 -19.85 -52.49
N ILE A 5 -15.22 -19.11 -52.90
CA ILE A 5 -13.90 -19.12 -52.26
C ILE A 5 -14.05 -18.39 -50.92
N PHE A 6 -14.21 -19.14 -49.84
CA PHE A 6 -14.00 -18.65 -48.48
C PHE A 6 -12.51 -18.40 -48.30
N LEU A 7 -12.09 -17.15 -48.53
CA LEU A 7 -10.76 -16.66 -48.22
C LEU A 7 -10.67 -16.52 -46.68
N ILE A 8 -10.39 -17.63 -45.99
CA ILE A 8 -10.00 -17.60 -44.59
C ILE A 8 -8.59 -17.02 -44.57
N LEU A 9 -8.50 -15.68 -44.44
CA LEU A 9 -7.28 -15.02 -44.00
C LEU A 9 -6.98 -15.53 -42.59
N ALA A 10 -6.23 -16.62 -42.53
CA ALA A 10 -5.47 -16.96 -41.35
C ALA A 10 -4.46 -15.83 -41.16
N PHE A 11 -4.87 -14.79 -40.45
CA PHE A 11 -3.92 -13.88 -39.83
C PHE A 11 -3.05 -14.76 -38.96
N THR A 12 -1.82 -15.02 -39.41
CA THR A 12 -0.73 -15.38 -38.53
C THR A 12 -0.57 -14.18 -37.61
N LEU A 13 -1.36 -14.16 -36.53
CA LEU A 13 -1.21 -13.21 -35.45
C LEU A 13 0.26 -13.32 -35.06
N ALA A 14 1.01 -12.23 -35.27
CA ALA A 14 2.35 -12.13 -34.75
C ALA A 14 2.30 -12.55 -33.27
N ASP A 15 3.23 -13.41 -32.85
CA ASP A 15 3.21 -14.05 -31.53
C ASP A 15 3.17 -13.02 -30.38
N SER A 16 3.59 -11.79 -30.67
CA SER A 16 3.43 -10.61 -29.81
C SER A 16 3.18 -9.34 -30.64
N SER A 17 2.70 -8.28 -29.99
CA SER A 17 2.48 -6.95 -30.57
C SER A 17 2.99 -5.86 -29.64
N ILE A 18 3.52 -4.78 -30.23
CA ILE A 18 3.96 -3.60 -29.47
C ILE A 18 2.79 -2.63 -29.39
N GLY A 19 2.52 -2.14 -28.19
CA GLY A 19 1.40 -1.23 -27.97
C GLY A 19 1.50 -0.46 -26.66
N GLY A 20 0.41 0.23 -26.35
CA GLY A 20 0.29 1.04 -25.14
C GLY A 20 -0.25 0.26 -23.94
N LYS A 21 -0.91 0.99 -23.05
CA LYS A 21 -1.44 0.50 -21.75
C LYS A 21 -2.64 -0.44 -21.86
N LEU A 22 -3.19 -0.65 -23.05
CA LEU A 22 -4.34 -1.50 -23.29
C LEU A 22 -3.93 -2.72 -24.12
N SER A 23 -4.59 -3.84 -23.84
CA SER A 23 -4.45 -5.07 -24.62
C SER A 23 -4.75 -4.81 -26.11
N PRO A 24 -4.29 -5.68 -27.03
CA PRO A 24 -4.53 -5.50 -28.47
C PRO A 24 -6.00 -5.40 -28.88
N ASP A 25 -6.91 -5.91 -28.04
CA ASP A 25 -8.35 -5.82 -28.24
C ASP A 25 -9.05 -4.76 -27.35
N ALA A 26 -8.25 -3.95 -26.64
CA ALA A 26 -8.66 -2.86 -25.75
C ALA A 26 -9.65 -3.27 -24.65
N LYS A 27 -9.58 -4.51 -24.16
CA LYS A 27 -10.46 -5.02 -23.09
C LYS A 27 -9.77 -5.15 -21.74
N GLU A 28 -8.45 -5.20 -21.72
CA GLU A 28 -7.65 -5.35 -20.51
C GLU A 28 -6.65 -4.20 -20.44
N ALA A 29 -6.40 -3.71 -19.23
CA ALA A 29 -5.41 -2.69 -18.93
C ALA A 29 -4.25 -3.31 -18.13
N LEU A 30 -3.11 -2.62 -18.09
CA LEU A 30 -1.98 -3.04 -17.26
C LEU A 30 -2.37 -3.19 -15.79
N THR A 31 -1.88 -4.24 -15.15
CA THR A 31 -2.04 -4.42 -13.69
C THR A 31 -1.05 -3.55 -12.93
N CYS A 32 0.18 -3.41 -13.45
CA CYS A 32 1.21 -2.54 -12.91
C CYS A 32 1.59 -1.47 -13.96
N ASP A 33 0.90 -0.33 -13.95
CA ASP A 33 1.12 0.79 -14.87
C ASP A 33 2.13 1.80 -14.28
N LEU A 34 3.42 1.44 -14.31
CA LEU A 34 4.47 2.40 -14.00
C LEU A 34 4.44 3.53 -15.05
N PRO A 35 4.41 4.82 -14.67
CA PRO A 35 4.35 5.89 -15.65
C PRO A 35 5.60 5.92 -16.55
N GLY A 36 5.44 6.35 -17.80
CA GLY A 36 6.55 6.35 -18.76
C GLY A 36 7.76 7.17 -18.34
N GLY A 37 7.56 8.24 -17.56
CA GLY A 37 8.66 9.05 -17.01
C GLY A 37 9.52 8.31 -15.97
N GLU A 38 9.01 7.20 -15.43
CA GLU A 38 9.73 6.32 -14.49
C GLU A 38 10.32 5.10 -15.21
N HIS A 39 10.08 4.92 -16.51
CA HIS A 39 10.71 3.87 -17.30
C HIS A 39 12.19 4.18 -17.52
N MET A 40 13.04 3.30 -17.03
CA MET A 40 14.49 3.36 -17.12
C MET A 40 14.97 2.53 -18.31
N LYS A 41 15.91 3.09 -19.07
CA LYS A 41 16.65 2.34 -20.07
C LYS A 41 17.72 1.48 -19.38
N ASN A 42 17.86 0.23 -19.81
CA ASN A 42 18.95 -0.65 -19.40
C ASN A 42 20.32 0.03 -19.63
N ALA A 43 21.28 -0.32 -18.79
CA ALA A 43 22.63 0.23 -18.82
C ALA A 43 23.67 -0.89 -18.69
N GLY A 44 24.93 -0.57 -18.94
CA GLY A 44 26.07 -1.45 -18.65
C GLY A 44 26.61 -1.23 -17.23
N GLY A 45 27.16 -2.29 -16.64
CA GLY A 45 28.02 -2.22 -15.46
C GLY A 45 29.40 -1.65 -15.80
N ASN A 46 30.34 -1.70 -14.85
CA ASN A 46 31.69 -1.20 -15.03
C ASN A 46 32.53 -2.02 -16.04
N ASP A 47 32.07 -3.21 -16.39
CA ASP A 47 32.62 -4.14 -17.37
C ASP A 47 31.88 -4.09 -18.72
N GLY A 48 30.89 -3.20 -18.85
CA GLY A 48 30.03 -3.08 -20.03
C GLY A 48 28.94 -4.15 -20.15
N ALA A 49 28.89 -5.15 -19.27
CA ALA A 49 27.83 -6.15 -19.28
C ALA A 49 26.49 -5.54 -18.85
N GLY A 50 25.38 -6.00 -19.43
CA GLY A 50 24.06 -5.41 -19.20
C GLY A 50 23.57 -5.54 -17.75
N LEU A 51 22.74 -4.58 -17.32
CA LEU A 51 22.17 -4.47 -15.98
C LEU A 51 20.65 -4.72 -15.98
N CYS A 52 20.13 -5.54 -16.89
CA CYS A 52 18.69 -5.73 -17.07
C CYS A 52 17.98 -6.19 -15.78
N VAL A 53 18.58 -7.13 -15.04
CA VAL A 53 18.07 -7.59 -13.73
C VAL A 53 17.86 -6.42 -12.78
N PHE A 54 18.92 -5.65 -12.57
CA PHE A 54 18.91 -4.55 -11.59
C PHE A 54 18.00 -3.41 -12.04
N THR A 55 17.90 -3.18 -13.34
CA THR A 55 16.97 -2.20 -13.93
C THR A 55 15.53 -2.60 -13.69
N SER A 56 15.17 -3.87 -13.92
CA SER A 56 13.81 -4.35 -13.66
C SER A 56 13.47 -4.40 -12.17
N VAL A 57 14.43 -4.69 -11.29
CA VAL A 57 14.21 -4.54 -9.84
C VAL A 57 14.02 -3.08 -9.44
N ASP A 58 14.73 -2.12 -10.06
CA ASP A 58 14.54 -0.68 -9.83
C ASP A 58 13.15 -0.20 -10.30
N HIS A 59 12.65 -0.69 -11.44
CA HIS A 59 11.25 -0.46 -11.84
C HIS A 59 10.25 -0.95 -10.80
N ALA A 60 10.43 -2.16 -10.28
CA ALA A 60 9.57 -2.70 -9.23
C ALA A 60 9.67 -1.86 -7.94
N ALA A 61 10.87 -1.38 -7.59
CA ALA A 61 11.10 -0.53 -6.43
C ALA A 61 10.38 0.82 -6.57
N ARG A 62 10.43 1.43 -7.76
CA ARG A 62 9.70 2.67 -8.06
C ARG A 62 8.20 2.45 -8.00
N TRP A 63 7.72 1.36 -8.59
CA TRP A 63 6.30 0.99 -8.56
C TRP A 63 5.79 0.86 -7.12
N GLN A 64 6.51 0.12 -6.28
CA GLN A 64 6.07 -0.21 -4.91
C GLN A 64 6.57 0.79 -3.85
N ASN A 65 7.23 1.87 -4.27
CA ASN A 65 7.90 2.84 -3.41
C ASN A 65 8.83 2.21 -2.35
N GLU A 66 9.59 1.19 -2.73
CA GLU A 66 10.59 0.58 -1.87
C GLU A 66 11.86 1.45 -1.90
N GLU A 67 11.88 2.50 -1.07
CA GLU A 67 12.95 3.52 -1.04
C GLU A 67 14.36 2.92 -0.95
N ARG A 68 14.52 1.78 -0.27
CA ARG A 68 15.84 1.11 -0.13
C ARG A 68 16.36 0.57 -1.45
N ALA A 69 15.48 0.22 -2.39
CA ALA A 69 15.83 -0.34 -3.69
C ALA A 69 15.70 0.66 -4.85
N ILE A 70 15.16 1.86 -4.63
CA ILE A 70 15.14 2.91 -5.66
C ILE A 70 16.58 3.35 -5.99
N GLY A 71 16.88 3.49 -7.29
CA GLY A 71 18.21 3.86 -7.78
C GLY A 71 19.22 2.70 -7.73
N PHE A 72 18.75 1.46 -7.57
CA PHE A 72 19.59 0.28 -7.58
C PHE A 72 20.38 0.12 -8.88
N GLN A 73 19.79 0.41 -10.05
CA GLN A 73 20.51 0.36 -11.32
C GLN A 73 21.72 1.31 -11.30
N GLN A 74 21.53 2.53 -10.80
CA GLN A 74 22.58 3.55 -10.77
C GLN A 74 23.74 3.12 -9.86
N ARG A 75 23.46 2.49 -8.72
CA ARG A 75 24.50 1.92 -7.84
C ARG A 75 25.24 0.77 -8.53
N MET A 76 24.51 -0.06 -9.27
CA MET A 76 25.07 -1.20 -10.00
C MET A 76 25.96 -0.83 -11.20
N ARG A 77 25.96 0.42 -11.66
CA ARG A 77 26.93 0.91 -12.67
C ARG A 77 28.38 0.86 -12.19
N ALA A 78 28.61 0.86 -10.88
CA ALA A 78 29.95 0.73 -10.30
C ALA A 78 30.39 -0.73 -10.13
N GLU A 79 29.53 -1.70 -10.43
CA GLU A 79 29.77 -3.14 -10.26
C GLU A 79 29.79 -3.82 -11.63
N PRO A 80 30.36 -5.04 -11.76
CA PRO A 80 30.25 -5.85 -12.97
C PRO A 80 28.79 -6.15 -13.29
N GLY A 81 28.41 -6.08 -14.57
CA GLY A 81 27.07 -6.39 -15.04
C GLY A 81 26.78 -7.89 -15.10
N GLY A 82 25.64 -8.27 -15.66
CA GLY A 82 25.14 -9.64 -15.56
C GLY A 82 24.47 -9.91 -14.21
N GLY A 83 23.46 -10.77 -14.22
CA GLY A 83 22.70 -11.14 -13.04
C GLY A 83 22.22 -12.59 -13.07
N TYR A 84 22.13 -13.15 -11.89
CA TYR A 84 21.63 -14.49 -11.58
C TYR A 84 21.21 -14.50 -10.09
N PRO A 85 20.42 -15.47 -9.62
CA PRO A 85 19.78 -15.40 -8.30
C PRO A 85 20.72 -15.07 -7.14
N GLU A 86 21.86 -15.76 -7.02
CA GLU A 86 22.80 -15.55 -5.91
C GLU A 86 23.58 -14.24 -6.04
N LYS A 87 23.81 -13.73 -7.27
CA LYS A 87 24.41 -12.41 -7.45
C LYS A 87 23.44 -11.31 -7.06
N LEU A 88 22.17 -11.43 -7.44
CA LEU A 88 21.15 -10.48 -7.03
C LEU A 88 21.07 -10.40 -5.51
N GLU A 89 21.11 -11.54 -4.80
CA GLU A 89 21.13 -11.57 -3.33
C GLU A 89 22.27 -10.75 -2.74
N ARG A 90 23.51 -11.01 -3.17
CA ARG A 90 24.69 -10.26 -2.69
C ARG A 90 24.56 -8.76 -2.97
N MET A 91 24.02 -8.39 -4.13
CA MET A 91 23.87 -6.99 -4.52
C MET A 91 22.72 -6.31 -3.77
N MET A 92 21.62 -7.01 -3.51
CA MET A 92 20.51 -6.51 -2.68
C MET A 92 20.97 -6.29 -1.23
N GLU A 93 21.75 -7.21 -0.67
CA GLU A 93 22.33 -7.06 0.67
C GLU A 93 23.25 -5.83 0.75
N ARG A 94 24.14 -5.67 -0.23
CA ARG A 94 25.11 -4.56 -0.28
C ARG A 94 24.46 -3.20 -0.52
N HIS A 95 23.55 -3.11 -1.49
CA HIS A 95 23.08 -1.84 -2.05
C HIS A 95 21.63 -1.50 -1.69
N CYS A 96 20.87 -2.45 -1.17
CA CYS A 96 19.44 -2.32 -0.86
C CYS A 96 19.12 -2.89 0.52
N SER A 97 20.06 -2.77 1.46
CA SER A 97 20.02 -3.44 2.75
C SER A 97 18.67 -3.29 3.45
N GLY A 98 18.09 -4.44 3.83
CA GLY A 98 16.79 -4.55 4.50
C GLY A 98 15.57 -4.56 3.58
N ALA A 99 15.69 -4.30 2.28
CA ALA A 99 14.58 -4.44 1.34
C ALA A 99 14.11 -5.91 1.26
N PRO A 100 12.84 -6.22 1.56
CA PRO A 100 12.33 -7.59 1.51
C PRO A 100 12.03 -7.99 0.05
N PHE A 101 12.60 -9.10 -0.39
CA PHE A 101 12.36 -9.64 -1.72
C PHE A 101 12.25 -11.16 -1.72
N LEU A 102 11.46 -11.66 -2.66
CA LEU A 102 11.26 -13.07 -2.96
C LEU A 102 11.85 -13.36 -4.35
N GLN A 103 12.58 -14.46 -4.47
CA GLN A 103 12.99 -15.04 -5.74
C GLN A 103 12.29 -16.37 -5.94
N TYR A 104 11.92 -16.62 -7.19
CA TYR A 104 11.34 -17.88 -7.64
C TYR A 104 12.07 -18.35 -8.89
N THR A 105 12.53 -19.60 -8.89
CA THR A 105 12.90 -20.32 -10.11
C THR A 105 11.94 -21.46 -10.30
N GLY A 106 11.46 -21.69 -11.53
CA GLY A 106 10.49 -22.75 -11.81
C GLY A 106 9.69 -22.48 -13.07
N ASN A 107 8.58 -23.19 -13.27
CA ASN A 107 7.73 -23.08 -14.46
C ASN A 107 6.25 -22.83 -14.15
N ASP A 108 5.86 -22.81 -12.87
CA ASP A 108 4.48 -22.57 -12.46
C ASP A 108 4.20 -21.04 -12.43
N PRO A 109 3.26 -20.54 -13.25
CA PRO A 109 2.90 -19.14 -13.23
C PRO A 109 2.03 -18.72 -12.04
N ALA A 110 1.61 -19.64 -11.16
CA ALA A 110 0.74 -19.32 -10.02
C ALA A 110 1.30 -18.18 -9.16
N LEU A 111 2.61 -18.20 -8.88
CA LEU A 111 3.26 -17.18 -8.08
C LEU A 111 3.35 -15.81 -8.81
N LEU A 112 3.53 -15.83 -10.14
CA LEU A 112 3.49 -14.61 -10.96
C LEU A 112 2.10 -13.96 -10.92
N ARG A 113 1.04 -14.78 -11.07
CA ARG A 113 -0.35 -14.31 -10.98
C ARG A 113 -0.68 -13.78 -9.60
N LEU A 114 -0.21 -14.43 -8.53
CA LEU A 114 -0.36 -13.95 -7.16
C LEU A 114 0.35 -12.61 -6.93
N GLY A 115 1.59 -12.47 -7.41
CA GLY A 115 2.34 -11.22 -7.36
C GLY A 115 1.55 -10.07 -8.00
N LEU A 116 1.11 -10.26 -9.25
CA LEU A 116 0.31 -9.26 -9.96
C LEU A 116 -1.04 -8.98 -9.30
N ARG A 117 -1.75 -10.01 -8.83
CA ARG A 117 -3.04 -9.84 -8.13
C ARG A 117 -2.90 -8.95 -6.90
N THR A 118 -1.81 -9.11 -6.15
CA THR A 118 -1.46 -8.27 -5.00
C THR A 118 -0.78 -6.95 -5.38
N GLY A 119 -0.76 -6.62 -6.68
CA GLY A 119 -0.21 -5.38 -7.22
C GLY A 119 1.32 -5.31 -7.22
N ARG A 120 2.04 -6.40 -6.97
CA ARG A 120 3.51 -6.44 -7.02
C ARG A 120 3.96 -6.68 -8.45
N MET A 121 4.95 -5.93 -8.91
CA MET A 121 5.48 -6.01 -10.28
C MET A 121 6.63 -7.03 -10.33
N PRO A 122 6.44 -8.23 -10.90
CA PRO A 122 7.52 -9.21 -10.95
C PRO A 122 8.55 -8.82 -12.01
N ALA A 123 9.84 -8.88 -11.66
CA ALA A 123 10.92 -8.87 -12.64
C ALA A 123 11.18 -10.31 -13.07
N VAL A 124 11.05 -10.63 -14.36
CA VAL A 124 11.08 -11.99 -14.88
C VAL A 124 12.10 -12.13 -16.00
N THR A 125 12.73 -13.31 -16.09
CA THR A 125 13.57 -13.62 -17.23
C THR A 125 12.78 -13.66 -18.53
N TYR A 126 13.46 -13.37 -19.64
CA TYR A 126 12.83 -13.27 -20.94
C TYR A 126 13.77 -13.70 -22.05
N GLY A 127 13.35 -14.72 -22.81
CA GLY A 127 14.21 -15.50 -23.67
C GLY A 127 14.16 -15.22 -25.16
N PHE A 128 13.12 -14.51 -25.60
CA PHE A 128 12.91 -14.20 -27.01
C PHE A 128 12.00 -12.98 -27.12
N SER A 129 12.30 -12.08 -28.06
CA SER A 129 11.32 -11.12 -28.55
C SER A 129 11.64 -10.75 -30.00
N PRO A 130 10.61 -10.53 -30.85
CA PRO A 130 10.79 -10.08 -32.22
C PRO A 130 11.64 -8.82 -32.33
N ARG A 131 11.66 -7.96 -31.30
CA ARG A 131 12.47 -6.73 -31.27
C ARG A 131 13.98 -6.99 -31.34
N TYR A 132 14.42 -8.18 -30.94
CA TYR A 132 15.83 -8.57 -30.95
C TYR A 132 16.20 -9.46 -32.14
N GLY A 133 15.23 -9.83 -32.99
CA GLY A 133 15.45 -10.72 -34.13
C GLY A 133 15.85 -12.15 -33.75
N GLY A 134 15.66 -12.58 -32.49
CA GLY A 134 16.07 -13.92 -32.05
C GLY A 134 16.02 -14.13 -30.53
N ARG A 135 16.72 -15.15 -30.06
CA ARG A 135 16.85 -15.48 -28.64
C ARG A 135 17.69 -14.44 -27.90
N VAL A 136 17.33 -14.21 -26.64
CA VAL A 136 17.89 -13.14 -25.80
C VAL A 136 18.05 -13.64 -24.36
N ALA A 137 19.08 -13.17 -23.66
CA ALA A 137 19.26 -13.34 -22.22
C ALA A 137 18.97 -12.03 -21.50
N HIS A 138 17.73 -11.88 -21.04
CA HIS A 138 17.24 -10.60 -20.50
C HIS A 138 16.32 -10.79 -19.31
N MET A 139 16.11 -9.71 -18.56
CA MET A 139 15.08 -9.61 -17.54
C MET A 139 14.24 -8.36 -17.80
N VAL A 140 12.93 -8.55 -17.76
CA VAL A 140 11.90 -7.54 -18.02
C VAL A 140 10.93 -7.48 -16.84
N ASN A 141 10.03 -6.51 -16.80
CA ASN A 141 8.96 -6.47 -15.81
C ASN A 141 7.69 -7.07 -16.39
N LEU A 142 7.12 -8.09 -15.76
CA LEU A 142 5.78 -8.58 -16.07
C LEU A 142 4.77 -7.59 -15.47
N VAL A 143 3.98 -6.93 -16.30
CA VAL A 143 3.05 -5.86 -15.87
C VAL A 143 1.58 -6.25 -15.99
N HIS A 144 1.29 -7.38 -16.64
CA HIS A 144 -0.04 -7.97 -16.71
C HIS A 144 0.03 -9.47 -17.04
N LEU A 145 -0.85 -10.28 -16.46
CA LEU A 145 -1.03 -11.70 -16.78
C LEU A 145 -2.44 -12.18 -16.42
N SER A 146 -3.28 -12.36 -17.43
CA SER A 146 -4.63 -12.91 -17.34
C SER A 146 -4.71 -14.29 -18.01
N ASP A 147 -5.91 -14.80 -18.24
CA ASP A 147 -6.13 -16.01 -19.03
C ASP A 147 -5.99 -15.74 -20.53
N ARG A 148 -6.02 -14.47 -20.94
CA ARG A 148 -6.07 -14.08 -22.35
C ARG A 148 -4.85 -13.33 -22.81
N TRP A 149 -4.26 -12.50 -21.96
CA TRP A 149 -3.14 -11.64 -22.30
C TRP A 149 -2.06 -11.68 -21.24
N ALA A 150 -0.83 -11.56 -21.70
CA ALA A 150 0.35 -11.26 -20.90
C ALA A 150 1.00 -10.00 -21.47
N CYS A 151 1.57 -9.17 -20.60
CA CYS A 151 2.22 -7.93 -21.01
C CYS A 151 3.52 -7.71 -20.24
N VAL A 152 4.59 -7.36 -20.96
CA VAL A 152 5.88 -7.03 -20.36
C VAL A 152 6.31 -5.60 -20.69
N LEU A 153 6.96 -4.96 -19.71
CA LEU A 153 7.72 -3.73 -19.85
C LEU A 153 9.20 -4.10 -20.01
N ASP A 154 9.74 -3.91 -21.21
CA ASP A 154 11.13 -4.20 -21.54
C ASP A 154 11.99 -2.96 -21.29
N ASN A 155 12.94 -3.06 -20.36
CA ASN A 155 13.83 -1.96 -19.99
C ASN A 155 14.84 -1.57 -21.10
N ASN A 156 14.96 -2.29 -22.22
CA ASN A 156 15.70 -1.80 -23.40
C ASN A 156 14.84 -0.85 -24.27
N TYR A 157 13.51 -0.89 -24.12
CA TYR A 157 12.54 -0.11 -24.88
C TYR A 157 11.61 0.65 -23.91
N PRO A 158 12.11 1.66 -23.18
CA PRO A 158 11.27 2.45 -22.30
C PRO A 158 10.29 3.33 -23.10
N GLY A 159 9.05 3.39 -22.63
CA GLY A 159 8.02 4.31 -23.14
C GLY A 159 6.61 3.80 -22.82
N GLU A 160 5.61 4.70 -22.83
CA GLU A 160 4.22 4.31 -22.56
C GLU A 160 3.55 3.59 -23.75
N ASP A 161 4.20 3.61 -24.91
CA ASP A 161 3.79 2.98 -26.16
C ASP A 161 4.69 1.78 -26.55
N GLN A 162 5.53 1.35 -25.61
CA GLN A 162 6.54 0.31 -25.84
C GLN A 162 6.25 -1.01 -25.11
N TYR A 163 5.05 -1.22 -24.61
CA TYR A 163 4.69 -2.48 -23.95
C TYR A 163 4.58 -3.62 -24.97
N GLU A 164 5.03 -4.82 -24.59
CA GLU A 164 4.87 -6.01 -25.43
C GLU A 164 3.71 -6.87 -24.94
N TRP A 165 2.63 -6.93 -25.73
CA TRP A 165 1.47 -7.77 -25.47
C TRP A 165 1.59 -9.10 -26.21
N MET A 166 1.29 -10.21 -25.55
CA MET A 166 1.31 -11.56 -26.13
C MET A 166 0.28 -12.47 -25.45
N THR A 167 0.06 -13.66 -26.00
CA THR A 167 -0.76 -14.66 -25.33
C THR A 167 -0.02 -15.24 -24.10
N PRO A 168 -0.73 -15.70 -23.05
CA PRO A 168 -0.09 -16.32 -21.90
C PRO A 168 0.80 -17.53 -22.27
N PRO A 169 0.39 -18.46 -23.16
CA PRO A 169 1.28 -19.55 -23.57
C PRO A 169 2.60 -19.07 -24.19
N GLU A 170 2.55 -18.03 -25.03
CA GLU A 170 3.76 -17.45 -25.62
C GLU A 170 4.65 -16.77 -24.56
N PHE A 171 4.05 -16.04 -23.61
CA PHE A 171 4.80 -15.48 -22.49
C PHE A 171 5.50 -16.57 -21.67
N LEU A 172 4.80 -17.65 -21.30
CA LEU A 172 5.37 -18.74 -20.49
C LEU A 172 6.53 -19.44 -21.20
N LYS A 173 6.40 -19.65 -22.51
CA LYS A 173 7.49 -20.16 -23.35
C LYS A 173 8.71 -19.24 -23.32
N ARG A 174 8.52 -17.92 -23.44
CA ARG A 174 9.61 -16.93 -23.40
C ARG A 174 10.23 -16.78 -22.01
N TRP A 175 9.43 -16.85 -20.95
CA TRP A 175 9.89 -16.73 -19.57
C TRP A 175 10.71 -17.95 -19.13
N THR A 176 10.24 -19.16 -19.44
CA THR A 176 10.85 -20.42 -19.01
C THR A 176 11.97 -20.90 -19.92
N MET A 177 11.96 -20.50 -21.19
CA MET A 177 12.91 -20.94 -22.22
C MET A 177 13.14 -22.47 -22.29
N GLY A 178 12.13 -23.27 -21.90
CA GLY A 178 12.22 -24.74 -21.87
C GLY A 178 13.05 -25.34 -20.73
N GLY A 179 13.57 -24.55 -19.79
CA GLY A 179 14.38 -25.04 -18.67
C GLY A 179 13.90 -24.60 -17.28
N GLY A 180 13.06 -23.58 -17.20
CA GLY A 180 12.64 -22.92 -15.95
C GLY A 180 12.90 -21.42 -16.05
N GLY A 181 11.93 -20.62 -15.62
CA GLY A 181 12.04 -19.16 -15.56
C GLY A 181 12.52 -18.70 -14.19
N TRP A 182 13.06 -17.50 -14.13
CA TRP A 182 13.40 -16.83 -12.88
C TRP A 182 12.54 -15.57 -12.72
N ALA A 183 12.04 -15.35 -11.51
CA ALA A 183 11.22 -14.21 -11.13
C ALA A 183 11.70 -13.62 -9.80
N VAL A 184 11.57 -12.30 -9.67
CA VAL A 184 11.91 -11.54 -8.47
C VAL A 184 10.73 -10.63 -8.13
N PHE A 185 10.36 -10.61 -6.86
CA PHE A 185 9.27 -9.78 -6.33
C PHE A 185 9.82 -8.96 -5.16
N LEU A 186 9.66 -7.64 -5.19
CA LEU A 186 9.78 -6.85 -3.96
C LEU A 186 8.48 -7.01 -3.16
N LEU A 187 8.58 -7.02 -1.83
CA LEU A 187 7.42 -7.32 -0.98
C LEU A 187 6.70 -6.07 -0.42
N ALA A 188 7.21 -4.87 -0.73
CA ALA A 188 6.53 -3.61 -0.44
C ALA A 188 5.12 -3.54 -1.07
N PRO A 189 4.16 -2.81 -0.48
CA PRO A 189 2.80 -2.70 -1.02
C PRO A 189 2.76 -1.98 -2.38
N PRO A 190 1.75 -2.23 -3.24
CA PRO A 190 1.54 -1.51 -4.49
C PRO A 190 1.20 -0.03 -4.25
N PRO A 191 1.41 0.89 -5.21
CA PRO A 191 1.17 2.32 -5.01
C PRO A 191 -0.29 2.65 -4.65
N PRO A 192 -0.55 3.80 -4.00
CA PRO A 192 -1.89 4.19 -3.62
C PRO A 192 -2.73 4.49 -4.87
N PRO A 193 -4.04 4.30 -4.78
CA PRO A 193 -4.93 4.62 -5.87
C PRO A 193 -5.01 6.15 -6.10
N ILE A 194 -5.22 6.55 -7.35
CA ILE A 194 -5.41 7.95 -7.72
C ILE A 194 -6.64 8.50 -6.98
N PRO A 195 -6.51 9.59 -6.19
CA PRO A 195 -7.60 10.06 -5.37
C PRO A 195 -8.72 10.65 -6.22
N VAL A 196 -9.95 10.17 -6.01
CA VAL A 196 -11.15 10.76 -6.58
C VAL A 196 -12.10 11.23 -5.48
N PRO A 197 -12.78 12.38 -5.64
CA PRO A 197 -13.81 12.81 -4.69
C PRO A 197 -14.89 11.73 -4.53
N LEU A 198 -15.33 11.50 -3.29
CA LEU A 198 -16.31 10.45 -2.98
C LEU A 198 -17.58 10.57 -3.84
N HIS A 199 -18.10 11.79 -4.03
CA HIS A 199 -19.30 12.04 -4.86
C HIS A 199 -19.15 11.56 -6.32
N SER A 200 -17.94 11.57 -6.88
CA SER A 200 -17.66 11.11 -8.25
C SER A 200 -17.50 9.59 -8.36
N ALA A 201 -17.25 8.89 -7.24
CA ALA A 201 -17.13 7.44 -7.22
C ALA A 201 -18.52 6.75 -7.22
N TRP A 202 -19.48 7.26 -6.44
CA TRP A 202 -20.82 6.67 -6.33
C TRP A 202 -21.65 6.73 -7.63
N GLN A 203 -21.38 7.68 -8.52
CA GLN A 203 -22.10 7.78 -9.80
C GLN A 203 -21.72 6.68 -10.80
N ARG A 204 -20.57 6.00 -10.62
CA ARG A 204 -20.06 5.02 -11.60
C ARG A 204 -20.47 3.57 -11.32
N CYS A 205 -20.91 3.25 -10.10
CA CYS A 205 -21.37 1.91 -9.72
C CYS A 205 -22.91 1.77 -9.84
N ARG A 206 -23.49 2.05 -11.01
CA ARG A 206 -24.87 1.63 -11.30
C ARG A 206 -24.86 0.26 -12.00
N PRO A 207 -25.54 -0.77 -11.44
CA PRO A 207 -25.51 -2.16 -11.92
C PRO A 207 -26.24 -2.40 -13.26
N ASP A 208 -26.64 -1.36 -13.98
CA ASP A 208 -27.66 -1.40 -15.04
C ASP A 208 -27.12 -1.86 -16.42
N ARG A 209 -25.91 -2.42 -16.54
CA ARG A 209 -25.34 -2.85 -17.84
C ARG A 209 -25.12 -4.36 -17.93
N PRO A 210 -26.09 -5.11 -18.48
CA PRO A 210 -25.91 -6.53 -18.79
C PRO A 210 -25.17 -6.71 -20.13
N GLY A 211 -24.20 -7.64 -20.17
CA GLY A 211 -23.80 -8.34 -21.39
C GLY A 211 -22.35 -8.19 -21.81
N ARG A 212 -21.51 -9.17 -21.48
CA ARG A 212 -20.43 -9.65 -22.36
C ARG A 212 -20.26 -11.18 -22.23
N PRO A 213 -20.23 -11.93 -23.34
CA PRO A 213 -19.97 -13.37 -23.34
C PRO A 213 -18.46 -13.69 -23.33
N CYS A 214 -18.10 -14.83 -22.71
CA CYS A 214 -16.74 -15.38 -22.62
C CYS A 214 -16.24 -16.01 -23.93
N PRO A 215 -14.93 -16.01 -24.23
CA PRO A 215 -14.39 -16.69 -25.41
C PRO A 215 -13.89 -18.13 -25.14
N MET A 216 -13.93 -18.92 -26.21
CA MET A 216 -13.62 -20.34 -26.39
C MET A 216 -12.10 -20.67 -26.49
N PRO A 217 -11.68 -21.96 -26.43
CA PRO A 217 -10.29 -22.37 -26.18
C PRO A 217 -9.38 -22.43 -27.42
N LEU A 218 -8.06 -22.28 -27.18
CA LEU A 218 -6.97 -22.19 -28.16
C LEU A 218 -6.38 -23.57 -28.56
N PRO A 219 -5.82 -23.71 -29.79
CA PRO A 219 -5.10 -24.90 -30.23
C PRO A 219 -3.62 -24.93 -29.80
N ALA A 220 -3.03 -26.14 -29.82
CA ALA A 220 -1.69 -26.45 -29.32
C ALA A 220 -0.54 -26.01 -30.26
N PRO A 221 0.67 -25.69 -29.71
CA PRO A 221 1.78 -25.18 -30.51
C PRO A 221 2.64 -26.30 -31.15
N LEU A 222 3.22 -25.97 -32.31
CA LEU A 222 4.14 -26.82 -33.09
C LEU A 222 5.60 -26.72 -32.58
N PRO A 223 6.47 -27.69 -32.93
CA PRO A 223 7.84 -27.78 -32.41
C PRO A 223 8.79 -26.81 -33.11
N LEU A 224 9.67 -26.19 -32.33
CA LEU A 224 10.71 -25.26 -32.77
C LEU A 224 11.98 -25.97 -33.25
N GLU A 225 12.54 -25.46 -34.34
CA GLU A 225 13.87 -25.77 -34.86
C GLU A 225 14.98 -25.20 -33.96
N LYS A 226 16.21 -25.72 -34.09
CA LYS A 226 17.33 -25.39 -33.19
C LYS A 226 17.97 -24.06 -33.55
N ASP A 227 17.75 -23.07 -32.67
CA ASP A 227 18.23 -21.69 -32.81
C ASP A 227 19.72 -21.46 -32.43
N PRO A 228 20.32 -20.39 -32.98
CA PRO A 228 21.65 -19.88 -32.58
C PRO A 228 21.72 -19.45 -31.10
N PRO A 229 22.94 -19.26 -30.55
CA PRO A 229 23.13 -18.82 -29.18
C PRO A 229 22.53 -17.41 -28.94
N PRO A 230 21.89 -17.17 -27.78
CA PRO A 230 21.18 -15.93 -27.49
C PRO A 230 22.12 -14.73 -27.29
N ALA A 231 21.70 -13.55 -27.74
CA ALA A 231 22.35 -12.30 -27.38
C ALA A 231 22.20 -12.04 -25.87
N ASN A 232 23.30 -11.74 -25.16
CA ASN A 232 23.28 -11.59 -23.71
C ASN A 232 23.16 -10.12 -23.28
N PHE A 233 22.05 -9.77 -22.62
CA PHE A 233 21.75 -8.41 -22.11
C PHE A 233 21.87 -8.30 -20.59
N GLY A 234 22.55 -9.25 -19.95
CA GLY A 234 22.85 -9.20 -18.52
C GLY A 234 22.25 -10.34 -17.71
N ILE A 235 21.99 -11.50 -18.31
CA ILE A 235 21.61 -12.72 -17.58
C ILE A 235 22.68 -13.78 -17.79
N GLU A 236 23.17 -14.36 -16.69
CA GLU A 236 24.07 -15.50 -16.73
C GLU A 236 23.26 -16.80 -16.69
N TRP A 237 22.71 -17.19 -17.85
CA TRP A 237 21.71 -18.27 -17.95
C TRP A 237 22.12 -19.61 -17.35
N GLU A 238 23.40 -19.97 -17.47
CA GLU A 238 23.93 -21.21 -16.93
C GLU A 238 23.83 -21.28 -15.39
N LYS A 239 23.67 -20.12 -14.75
CA LYS A 239 23.51 -19.96 -13.30
C LYS A 239 22.06 -19.78 -12.86
N VAL A 240 21.11 -19.66 -13.80
CA VAL A 240 19.69 -19.67 -13.46
C VAL A 240 19.29 -21.12 -13.24
N GLY A 241 19.02 -21.48 -11.99
CA GLY A 241 18.61 -22.84 -11.63
C GLY A 241 17.39 -23.30 -12.43
N ARG A 242 17.42 -24.56 -12.90
CA ARG A 242 16.29 -25.21 -13.60
C ARG A 242 15.28 -25.84 -12.66
N ALA A 243 15.73 -26.16 -11.45
CA ALA A 243 14.88 -26.74 -10.42
C ALA A 243 13.98 -25.67 -9.82
N GLU A 244 12.79 -26.10 -9.40
CA GLU A 244 11.90 -25.23 -8.65
C GLU A 244 12.53 -24.84 -7.31
N SER A 245 12.59 -23.55 -7.02
CA SER A 245 13.16 -23.02 -5.78
C SER A 245 12.51 -21.70 -5.40
N HIS A 246 12.31 -21.50 -4.10
CA HIS A 246 11.80 -20.28 -3.52
C HIS A 246 12.82 -19.74 -2.52
N ARG A 247 13.18 -18.46 -2.63
CA ARG A 247 14.15 -17.83 -1.75
C ARG A 247 13.67 -16.49 -1.24
N PHE A 248 13.67 -16.30 0.07
CA PHE A 248 13.38 -15.01 0.70
C PHE A 248 14.65 -14.42 1.27
N ASN A 249 15.07 -13.26 0.76
CA ASN A 249 16.33 -12.61 1.13
C ASN A 249 17.54 -13.59 1.15
N GLY A 250 17.61 -14.47 0.16
CA GLY A 250 18.66 -15.49 0.03
C GLY A 250 18.45 -16.79 0.81
N GLN A 251 17.48 -16.85 1.71
CA GLN A 251 17.14 -18.08 2.44
C GLN A 251 16.14 -18.92 1.65
N VAL A 252 16.44 -20.21 1.45
CA VAL A 252 15.50 -21.14 0.83
C VAL A 252 14.29 -21.36 1.74
N ILE A 253 13.09 -21.25 1.17
CA ILE A 253 11.81 -21.43 1.86
C ILE A 253 10.91 -22.39 1.09
N SER A 254 9.83 -22.86 1.71
CA SER A 254 8.83 -23.67 1.02
C SER A 254 7.94 -22.83 0.10
N ALA A 255 7.30 -23.49 -0.88
CA ALA A 255 6.31 -22.84 -1.76
C ALA A 255 5.17 -22.17 -0.94
N LEU A 256 4.65 -22.86 0.07
CA LEU A 256 3.62 -22.31 0.96
C LEU A 256 4.11 -21.07 1.74
N GLN A 257 5.38 -21.04 2.16
CA GLN A 257 5.95 -19.84 2.77
C GLN A 257 6.08 -18.70 1.76
N ALA A 258 6.45 -18.99 0.51
CA ALA A 258 6.55 -17.99 -0.55
C ALA A 258 5.17 -17.39 -0.91
N GLU A 259 4.15 -18.24 -1.01
CA GLU A 259 2.76 -17.80 -1.17
C GLU A 259 2.34 -16.90 -0.02
N ARG A 260 2.63 -17.28 1.23
CA ARG A 260 2.35 -16.47 2.42
C ARG A 260 3.14 -15.16 2.49
N LEU A 261 4.28 -15.05 1.82
CA LEU A 261 5.01 -13.78 1.77
C LEU A 261 4.36 -12.78 0.82
N LEU A 262 3.73 -13.26 -0.25
CA LEU A 262 2.93 -12.43 -1.15
C LEU A 262 1.50 -12.24 -0.61
N ASP A 263 1.00 -13.19 0.19
CA ASP A 263 -0.28 -13.16 0.92
C ASP A 263 -0.12 -13.47 2.43
N PRO A 264 0.30 -12.50 3.25
CA PRO A 264 0.59 -12.73 4.68
C PRO A 264 -0.62 -13.12 5.54
N VAL A 265 -1.85 -12.99 5.04
CA VAL A 265 -3.07 -13.32 5.79
C VAL A 265 -3.49 -14.78 5.59
N GLY A 266 -2.88 -15.51 4.65
CA GLY A 266 -3.12 -16.95 4.42
C GLY A 266 -4.59 -17.29 4.12
N ASN A 267 -5.36 -16.29 3.68
CA ASN A 267 -6.80 -16.32 3.47
C ASN A 267 -7.23 -15.19 2.50
N LEU A 268 -6.31 -14.73 1.63
CA LEU A 268 -6.46 -13.64 0.64
C LEU A 268 -7.76 -12.81 0.77
N PRO A 269 -7.84 -11.81 1.66
CA PRO A 269 -8.47 -10.58 1.24
C PRO A 269 -7.55 -10.03 0.15
N ASP A 270 -7.99 -10.16 -1.10
CA ASP A 270 -7.40 -9.49 -2.24
C ASP A 270 -7.01 -8.05 -1.85
N ASP A 271 -5.73 -7.68 -1.91
CA ASP A 271 -5.28 -6.33 -1.55
C ASP A 271 -5.95 -5.27 -2.44
N GLN A 272 -6.51 -5.66 -3.58
CA GLN A 272 -7.41 -4.83 -4.39
C GLN A 272 -8.70 -4.44 -3.66
N LEU A 273 -8.97 -5.02 -2.49
CA LEU A 273 -10.13 -4.75 -1.63
C LEU A 273 -9.73 -4.08 -0.31
N ALA A 274 -8.43 -3.98 0.00
CA ALA A 274 -7.98 -3.33 1.23
C ALA A 274 -8.01 -1.80 1.12
N LYS A 275 -8.54 -1.14 2.15
CA LYS A 275 -8.50 0.34 2.26
C LYS A 275 -7.05 0.81 2.32
N ARG A 276 -6.79 2.05 1.89
CA ARG A 276 -5.44 2.62 1.79
C ARG A 276 -5.31 3.82 2.71
N LEU A 277 -4.25 3.84 3.51
CA LEU A 277 -3.88 4.98 4.34
C LEU A 277 -2.55 5.55 3.83
N THR A 278 -2.66 6.60 3.02
CA THR A 278 -1.52 7.27 2.37
C THR A 278 -1.08 8.47 3.19
N VAL A 279 0.19 8.51 3.58
CA VAL A 279 0.81 9.61 4.33
C VAL A 279 1.87 10.26 3.45
N ILE A 280 1.80 11.58 3.28
CA ILE A 280 2.68 12.34 2.41
C ILE A 280 3.35 13.45 3.20
N GLY A 281 4.67 13.38 3.34
CA GLY A 281 5.42 14.35 4.13
C GLY A 281 6.91 14.02 4.22
N THR A 282 7.56 14.59 5.23
CA THR A 282 8.94 14.24 5.57
C THR A 282 9.04 12.80 6.10
N LYS A 283 10.23 12.21 6.08
CA LYS A 283 10.47 10.85 6.58
C LYS A 283 10.08 10.74 8.05
N GLU A 284 10.42 11.77 8.82
CA GLU A 284 10.17 11.89 10.25
C GLU A 284 8.67 11.99 10.53
N GLU A 285 7.94 12.79 9.74
CA GLU A 285 6.49 12.89 9.85
C GLU A 285 5.78 11.58 9.51
N CYS A 286 6.19 10.93 8.41
CA CYS A 286 5.65 9.62 8.01
C CYS A 286 5.95 8.53 9.05
N GLU A 287 7.16 8.54 9.62
CA GLU A 287 7.56 7.61 10.69
C GLU A 287 6.71 7.79 11.94
N ARG A 288 6.51 9.04 12.36
CA ARG A 288 5.66 9.35 13.51
C ARG A 288 4.26 8.74 13.38
N VAL A 289 3.61 8.92 12.23
CA VAL A 289 2.27 8.36 11.98
C VAL A 289 2.29 6.83 11.97
N ARG A 290 3.33 6.22 11.39
CA ARG A 290 3.47 4.76 11.36
C ARG A 290 3.66 4.16 12.76
N VAL A 291 4.55 4.75 13.56
CA VAL A 291 4.79 4.35 14.95
C VAL A 291 3.50 4.50 15.75
N ASP A 292 2.77 5.60 15.59
CA ASP A 292 1.52 5.82 16.29
C ASP A 292 0.45 4.79 15.89
N LEU A 293 0.33 4.46 14.61
CA LEU A 293 -0.58 3.40 14.12
C LEU A 293 -0.28 2.02 14.74
N GLN A 294 0.98 1.76 15.10
CA GLN A 294 1.40 0.48 15.68
C GLN A 294 1.30 0.42 17.21
N THR A 295 1.47 1.57 17.88
CA THR A 295 1.71 1.63 19.33
C THR A 295 0.59 2.32 20.12
N LYS A 296 -0.24 3.14 19.48
CA LYS A 296 -1.28 3.92 20.17
C LYS A 296 -2.60 3.15 20.18
N ASN A 297 -3.21 3.06 21.36
CA ASN A 297 -4.44 2.29 21.58
C ASN A 297 -5.60 2.83 20.75
N GLU A 298 -5.65 4.15 20.51
CA GLU A 298 -6.67 4.83 19.72
C GLU A 298 -6.71 4.35 18.27
N LEU A 299 -5.59 3.87 17.74
CA LEU A 299 -5.44 3.40 16.36
C LEU A 299 -5.45 1.87 16.23
N SER A 300 -5.61 1.14 17.34
CA SER A 300 -5.56 -0.33 17.37
C SER A 300 -6.56 -1.01 16.42
N ALA A 301 -7.77 -0.45 16.28
CA ALA A 301 -8.80 -0.95 15.36
C ALA A 301 -8.41 -0.85 13.88
N TRP A 302 -7.41 -0.02 13.55
CA TRP A 302 -6.95 0.20 12.18
C TRP A 302 -5.68 -0.58 11.85
N LYS A 303 -5.06 -1.25 12.83
CA LYS A 303 -3.88 -2.07 12.62
C LYS A 303 -4.23 -3.29 11.76
N GLY A 304 -3.73 -3.29 10.52
CA GLY A 304 -4.04 -4.34 9.53
C GLY A 304 -5.37 -4.16 8.80
N ALA A 305 -6.20 -3.17 9.18
CA ALA A 305 -7.47 -2.89 8.48
C ALA A 305 -7.27 -2.07 7.19
N ALA A 306 -6.09 -1.47 7.02
CA ALA A 306 -5.71 -0.69 5.85
C ALA A 306 -4.22 -0.86 5.55
N LEU A 307 -3.86 -0.78 4.26
CA LEU A 307 -2.45 -0.72 3.87
C LEU A 307 -1.93 0.69 4.12
N PHE A 308 -0.95 0.79 5.02
CA PHE A 308 -0.23 2.03 5.28
C PHE A 308 0.84 2.24 4.22
N GLN A 309 0.90 3.44 3.65
CA GLN A 309 1.94 3.83 2.72
C GLN A 309 2.42 5.23 3.03
N ALA A 310 3.73 5.43 2.94
CA ALA A 310 4.37 6.71 3.15
C ALA A 310 5.07 7.15 1.87
N TYR A 311 4.89 8.42 1.51
CA TYR A 311 5.49 9.04 0.33
C TYR A 311 6.14 10.36 0.68
N ARG A 312 7.22 10.66 -0.04
CA ARG A 312 7.71 12.03 -0.13
C ARG A 312 6.82 12.85 -1.08
N PRO A 313 6.66 14.17 -0.87
CA PRO A 313 5.84 15.02 -1.75
C PRO A 313 6.23 14.98 -3.24
N GLU A 314 7.50 14.73 -3.53
CA GLU A 314 8.07 14.65 -4.87
C GLU A 314 7.92 13.29 -5.56
N ALA A 315 7.49 12.25 -4.83
CA ALA A 315 7.35 10.90 -5.38
C ALA A 315 6.29 10.87 -6.49
N TRP A 316 6.58 10.16 -7.58
CA TRP A 316 5.71 10.08 -8.76
C TRP A 316 4.27 9.63 -8.41
N ALA A 317 4.14 8.73 -7.42
CA ALA A 317 2.87 8.13 -7.01
C ALA A 317 1.92 9.13 -6.32
N VAL A 318 2.38 10.34 -6.00
CA VAL A 318 1.56 11.39 -5.38
C VAL A 318 1.70 12.75 -6.06
N ARG A 319 2.84 13.03 -6.70
CA ARG A 319 3.11 14.30 -7.35
C ARG A 319 2.19 14.53 -8.55
N GLY A 320 1.42 15.61 -8.51
CA GLY A 320 0.53 16.01 -9.61
C GLY A 320 -0.76 15.21 -9.71
N LEU A 321 -1.04 14.30 -8.76
CA LEU A 321 -2.24 13.44 -8.76
C LEU A 321 -3.38 13.98 -7.88
N GLY A 322 -3.36 15.28 -7.55
CA GLY A 322 -4.40 15.91 -6.74
C GLY A 322 -4.26 15.72 -5.22
N PHE A 323 -3.16 15.12 -4.75
CA PHE A 323 -2.81 15.16 -3.33
C PHE A 323 -2.42 16.58 -2.92
N ALA A 324 -3.21 17.20 -2.04
CA ALA A 324 -2.89 18.52 -1.49
C ALA A 324 -1.62 18.47 -0.61
N THR A 325 -0.91 19.59 -0.52
CA THR A 325 0.24 19.75 0.39
C THR A 325 -0.21 19.72 1.86
N GLY A 326 0.64 19.19 2.75
CA GLY A 326 0.34 19.06 4.18
C GLY A 326 1.57 18.74 5.04
N LYS A 327 1.38 18.59 6.36
CA LYS A 327 2.47 18.33 7.33
C LYS A 327 2.13 17.30 8.42
N PRO A 328 2.21 15.98 8.13
CA PRO A 328 2.08 15.39 6.81
C PRO A 328 0.62 15.44 6.34
N ARG A 329 0.40 15.41 5.03
CA ARG A 329 -0.93 15.16 4.45
C ARG A 329 -1.27 13.68 4.66
N ILE A 330 -2.48 13.38 5.11
CA ILE A 330 -2.94 11.99 5.27
C ILE A 330 -4.27 11.80 4.54
N VAL A 331 -4.35 10.76 3.73
CA VAL A 331 -5.51 10.43 2.91
C VAL A 331 -5.90 8.97 3.14
N PHE A 332 -7.16 8.76 3.46
CA PHE A 332 -7.75 7.44 3.61
C PHE A 332 -8.69 7.16 2.44
N GLN A 333 -8.46 6.07 1.72
CA GLN A 333 -9.14 5.77 0.47
C GLN A 333 -9.75 4.38 0.47
N LEU A 334 -10.83 4.23 -0.29
CA LEU A 334 -11.25 2.93 -0.78
C LEU A 334 -10.19 2.32 -1.71
N PRO A 335 -10.27 1.00 -1.94
CA PRO A 335 -9.36 0.33 -2.87
C PRO A 335 -9.48 0.88 -4.31
N PRO A 336 -8.45 0.67 -5.17
CA PRO A 336 -8.49 1.08 -6.57
C PRO A 336 -9.61 0.40 -7.35
N ASP A 337 -10.23 1.13 -8.28
CA ASP A 337 -11.01 0.58 -9.38
C ASP A 337 -10.10 0.08 -10.53
N ALA A 338 -10.69 -0.39 -11.63
CA ALA A 338 -9.94 -0.88 -12.79
C ALA A 338 -9.09 0.19 -13.51
N GLU A 339 -9.31 1.47 -13.21
CA GLU A 339 -8.50 2.60 -13.71
C GLU A 339 -7.44 3.04 -12.67
N GLY A 340 -7.29 2.30 -11.57
CA GLY A 340 -6.39 2.63 -10.47
C GLY A 340 -6.87 3.79 -9.58
N LYS A 341 -8.15 4.19 -9.66
CA LYS A 341 -8.70 5.31 -8.88
C LYS A 341 -9.37 4.84 -7.61
N GLY A 342 -9.26 5.60 -6.52
CA GLY A 342 -9.77 5.23 -5.20
C GLY A 342 -10.48 6.39 -4.54
N ALA A 343 -11.72 6.17 -4.10
CA ALA A 343 -12.54 7.20 -3.49
C ALA A 343 -11.93 7.64 -2.16
N VAL A 344 -11.75 8.95 -1.97
CA VAL A 344 -11.25 9.52 -0.71
C VAL A 344 -12.37 9.49 0.33
N LEU A 345 -12.20 8.69 1.39
CA LEU A 345 -13.13 8.61 2.51
C LEU A 345 -12.81 9.67 3.58
N HIS A 346 -11.54 9.97 3.77
CA HIS A 346 -11.09 10.98 4.71
C HIS A 346 -9.78 11.60 4.22
N ALA A 347 -9.60 12.89 4.49
CA ALA A 347 -8.32 13.54 4.26
C ALA A 347 -8.09 14.65 5.30
N GLN A 348 -6.90 14.66 5.89
CA GLN A 348 -6.45 15.67 6.84
C GLN A 348 -5.21 16.37 6.29
N ALA A 349 -5.12 17.69 6.49
CA ALA A 349 -4.04 18.52 5.95
C ALA A 349 -2.74 18.40 6.78
N ASP A 350 -2.84 17.99 8.03
CA ASP A 350 -1.73 17.80 8.93
C ASP A 350 -2.03 16.68 9.94
N TYR A 351 -1.11 16.48 10.89
CA TYR A 351 -1.24 15.53 11.99
C TYR A 351 -1.14 16.24 13.36
N ALA A 352 -1.67 17.47 13.47
CA ALA A 352 -1.58 18.28 14.69
C ALA A 352 -2.39 17.69 15.86
N ASP A 353 -3.54 17.08 15.56
CA ASP A 353 -4.41 16.40 16.54
C ASP A 353 -3.88 15.00 16.96
N GLY A 354 -2.73 14.59 16.41
CA GLY A 354 -2.05 13.34 16.73
C GLY A 354 -2.89 12.07 16.47
N PRO A 355 -2.60 10.97 17.18
CA PRO A 355 -3.27 9.68 16.97
C PRO A 355 -4.77 9.73 17.27
N ALA A 356 -5.19 10.53 18.26
CA ALA A 356 -6.60 10.67 18.62
C ALA A 356 -7.41 11.36 17.51
N GLY A 357 -6.85 12.42 16.91
CA GLY A 357 -7.46 13.10 15.77
C GLY A 357 -7.63 12.19 14.56
N LEU A 358 -6.56 11.48 14.17
CA LEU A 358 -6.60 10.53 13.07
C LEU A 358 -7.60 9.40 13.35
N ALA A 359 -7.60 8.80 14.55
CA ALA A 359 -8.55 7.76 14.92
C ALA A 359 -10.01 8.23 14.78
N GLY A 360 -10.30 9.47 15.23
CA GLY A 360 -11.60 10.09 15.06
C GLY A 360 -11.97 10.33 13.58
N GLY A 361 -11.00 10.78 12.78
CA GLY A 361 -11.15 10.96 11.33
C GLY A 361 -11.47 9.66 10.60
N LEU A 362 -10.71 8.59 10.86
CA LEU A 362 -10.90 7.27 10.24
C LEU A 362 -12.22 6.63 10.67
N ARG A 363 -12.60 6.74 11.95
CA ARG A 363 -13.89 6.23 12.44
C ARG A 363 -15.07 6.87 11.70
N LYS A 364 -15.04 8.19 11.49
CA LYS A 364 -16.07 8.92 10.74
C LYS A 364 -16.08 8.58 9.23
N ALA A 365 -14.96 8.09 8.73
CA ALA A 365 -14.78 7.69 7.34
C ALA A 365 -15.33 6.27 7.06
N ASP A 366 -15.61 5.48 8.11
CA ASP A 366 -16.19 4.16 7.93
C ASP A 366 -17.61 4.27 7.35
N PRO A 367 -17.93 3.58 6.24
CA PRO A 367 -19.28 3.59 5.68
C PRO A 367 -20.38 3.14 6.66
N ASN A 368 -20.02 2.40 7.70
CA ASN A 368 -20.93 1.95 8.75
C ASN A 368 -20.94 2.87 9.99
N TYR A 369 -20.30 4.03 9.93
CA TYR A 369 -20.28 4.99 11.04
C TYR A 369 -21.67 5.54 11.34
N ASP A 370 -22.10 5.37 12.58
CA ASP A 370 -23.33 5.94 13.11
C ASP A 370 -23.01 7.16 13.99
N PRO A 371 -23.29 8.39 13.53
CA PRO A 371 -22.98 9.59 14.29
C PRO A 371 -23.75 9.68 15.62
N LEU A 372 -24.86 8.96 15.78
CA LEU A 372 -25.63 8.94 17.03
C LEU A 372 -24.90 8.16 18.14
N LYS A 373 -24.00 7.25 17.77
CA LYS A 373 -23.19 6.45 18.72
C LYS A 373 -21.86 7.11 19.10
N ASP A 374 -21.52 8.23 18.46
CA ASP A 374 -20.30 9.00 18.72
C ASP A 374 -20.63 10.51 18.86
N PRO A 375 -21.47 10.87 19.86
CA PRO A 375 -21.81 12.27 20.11
C PRO A 375 -20.56 13.07 20.44
N ASP A 376 -20.43 14.24 19.81
CA ASP A 376 -19.30 15.14 20.03
C ASP A 376 -19.35 15.72 21.45
N ARG A 377 -18.64 15.06 22.37
CA ARG A 377 -18.57 15.47 23.79
C ARG A 377 -18.02 16.88 24.00
N ARG A 378 -17.46 17.53 22.97
CA ARG A 378 -17.07 18.95 23.00
C ARG A 378 -18.25 19.90 22.81
N LYS A 379 -19.32 19.46 22.13
CA LYS A 379 -20.57 20.23 21.97
C LYS A 379 -21.48 20.12 23.19
N ASP A 380 -21.35 19.02 23.93
CA ASP A 380 -22.19 18.72 25.10
C ASP A 380 -21.58 19.16 26.43
N LEU A 381 -20.44 19.86 26.43
CA LEU A 381 -20.10 20.65 27.60
C LEU A 381 -21.07 21.83 27.59
N PRO A 382 -22.07 21.90 28.51
CA PRO A 382 -22.75 23.15 28.72
C PRO A 382 -21.63 24.16 28.95
N GLY A 383 -21.53 25.17 28.08
CA GLY A 383 -20.59 26.27 28.28
C GLY A 383 -20.69 26.65 29.76
N PRO A 384 -19.55 26.89 30.44
CA PRO A 384 -19.52 27.06 31.88
C PRO A 384 -20.68 27.97 32.23
N LEU A 385 -21.60 27.50 33.09
CA LEU A 385 -22.80 28.23 33.46
C LEU A 385 -22.33 29.60 33.96
N THR A 386 -22.20 30.62 33.12
CA THR A 386 -21.42 31.84 33.45
C THR A 386 -22.35 33.03 33.62
N GLY A 387 -23.53 32.80 34.19
CA GLY A 387 -24.39 33.95 34.50
C GLY A 387 -25.65 33.64 35.30
N ALA A 388 -26.19 32.43 35.25
CA ALA A 388 -27.42 32.13 35.99
C ALA A 388 -27.12 31.73 37.44
N TRP A 389 -26.23 30.76 37.68
CA TRP A 389 -26.03 30.21 39.03
C TRP A 389 -25.29 31.18 39.97
N GLU A 390 -24.36 32.00 39.49
CA GLU A 390 -23.68 33.02 40.32
C GLU A 390 -24.69 34.07 40.83
N ASN A 391 -25.61 34.50 39.97
CA ASN A 391 -26.70 35.41 40.35
C ASN A 391 -27.71 34.75 41.29
N TRP A 392 -28.00 33.46 41.10
CA TRP A 392 -28.88 32.70 42.00
C TRP A 392 -28.24 32.43 43.37
N LEU A 393 -26.93 32.15 43.43
CA LEU A 393 -26.22 31.96 44.69
C LEU A 393 -26.09 33.28 45.46
N LEU A 394 -25.80 34.38 44.77
CA LEU A 394 -25.77 35.70 45.39
C LEU A 394 -27.16 36.10 45.91
N ALA A 395 -28.22 35.88 45.11
CA ALA A 395 -29.60 36.11 45.53
C ALA A 395 -30.00 35.22 46.71
N LEU A 396 -29.60 33.94 46.70
CA LEU A 396 -29.86 33.00 47.80
C LEU A 396 -29.13 33.43 49.07
N VAL A 397 -27.88 33.86 48.98
CA VAL A 397 -27.12 34.37 50.14
C VAL A 397 -27.77 35.64 50.69
N ILE A 398 -28.18 36.59 49.83
CA ILE A 398 -28.87 37.82 50.25
C ILE A 398 -30.20 37.49 50.96
N VAL A 399 -31.00 36.59 50.38
CA VAL A 399 -32.28 36.15 50.98
C VAL A 399 -32.04 35.44 52.31
N LEU A 400 -31.04 34.55 52.39
CA LEU A 400 -30.71 33.85 53.63
C LEU A 400 -30.13 34.80 54.70
N SER A 401 -29.36 35.83 54.34
CA SER A 401 -28.88 36.86 55.27
C SER A 401 -30.00 37.75 55.81
N LEU A 402 -30.97 38.11 54.95
CA LEU A 402 -32.16 38.87 55.36
C LEU A 402 -33.09 38.06 56.28
N ILE A 403 -33.15 36.74 56.07
CA ILE A 403 -33.90 35.82 56.93
C ILE A 403 -33.13 35.61 58.25
N ALA A 404 -31.82 35.37 58.22
CA ALA A 404 -31.00 35.12 59.42
C ALA A 404 -30.96 36.32 60.39
N GLY A 405 -31.11 37.56 59.91
CA GLY A 405 -31.27 38.75 60.76
C GLY A 405 -32.56 38.76 61.59
N ARG A 406 -33.50 37.84 61.34
CA ARG A 406 -34.82 37.75 62.00
C ARG A 406 -35.07 36.43 62.75
N PHE A 407 -34.17 35.46 62.69
CA PHE A 407 -34.37 34.15 63.33
C PHE A 407 -33.23 33.79 64.28
N SER A 408 -33.59 33.18 65.42
CA SER A 408 -32.66 32.77 66.47
C SER A 408 -31.76 31.60 66.01
N LEU A 409 -30.58 31.49 66.63
CA LEU A 409 -29.56 30.43 66.45
C LEU A 409 -30.06 29.00 66.12
N PRO A 410 -31.16 28.47 66.68
CA PRO A 410 -31.67 27.15 66.30
C PRO A 410 -32.09 27.00 64.83
N PHE A 411 -32.51 28.08 64.14
CA PHE A 411 -32.94 28.01 62.74
C PHE A 411 -31.76 27.79 61.77
N LEU A 412 -30.59 28.37 62.07
CA LEU A 412 -29.37 28.17 61.29
C LEU A 412 -28.89 26.70 61.33
N GLY A 413 -29.09 26.02 62.45
CA GLY A 413 -28.78 24.59 62.57
C GLY A 413 -29.66 23.69 61.69
N LEU A 414 -30.94 24.07 61.51
CA LEU A 414 -31.87 23.35 60.65
C LEU A 414 -31.56 23.57 59.16
N LEU A 415 -31.22 24.82 58.79
CA LEU A 415 -30.82 25.17 57.43
C LEU A 415 -29.51 24.48 57.02
N ALA A 416 -28.53 24.37 57.92
CA ALA A 416 -27.29 23.65 57.67
C ALA A 416 -27.52 22.13 57.44
N LYS A 417 -28.45 21.53 58.18
CA LYS A 417 -28.88 20.14 57.95
C LYS A 417 -29.60 19.96 56.61
N PHE A 418 -30.45 20.91 56.24
CA PHE A 418 -31.16 20.90 54.96
C PHE A 418 -30.23 21.11 53.76
N LEU A 419 -29.26 22.02 53.83
CA LEU A 419 -28.26 22.19 52.76
C LEU A 419 -27.35 20.96 52.62
N ARG A 420 -27.05 20.25 53.71
CA ARG A 420 -26.33 18.96 53.65
C ARG A 420 -27.09 17.86 52.90
N SER A 421 -28.42 17.92 52.80
CA SER A 421 -29.17 16.91 52.02
C SER A 421 -29.17 17.15 50.51
N PHE A 422 -28.73 18.33 50.05
CA PHE A 422 -28.58 18.63 48.61
C PHE A 422 -27.14 18.45 48.10
N LEU A 423 -26.17 18.32 48.99
CA LEU A 423 -24.84 17.87 48.60
C LEU A 423 -24.93 16.38 48.28
N PRO A 424 -24.59 15.94 47.05
CA PRO A 424 -24.61 14.52 46.72
C PRO A 424 -23.71 13.81 47.73
N ALA A 425 -24.25 12.77 48.38
CA ALA A 425 -23.47 11.92 49.27
C ALA A 425 -22.22 11.49 48.49
N ARG A 426 -21.06 12.07 48.84
CA ARG A 426 -19.80 11.56 48.33
C ARG A 426 -19.79 10.10 48.73
N LYS A 427 -19.75 9.23 47.72
CA LYS A 427 -19.88 7.77 47.92
C LYS A 427 -18.79 7.20 48.81
N GLU A 428 -17.73 7.96 49.07
CA GLU A 428 -16.71 7.61 50.03
C GLU A 428 -16.37 8.83 50.89
N PRO A 429 -16.28 8.67 52.23
CA PRO A 429 -15.67 9.69 53.06
C PRO A 429 -14.25 9.94 52.54
N VAL A 430 -13.85 11.21 52.50
CA VAL A 430 -12.45 11.54 52.20
C VAL A 430 -11.62 10.88 53.28
N ASP A 431 -10.83 9.89 52.88
CA ASP A 431 -9.85 9.23 53.72
C ASP A 431 -8.76 10.26 54.08
N LEU A 432 -8.99 10.94 55.20
CA LEU A 432 -8.12 11.98 55.72
C LEU A 432 -6.74 11.41 56.05
N ASP A 433 -6.65 10.12 56.36
CA ASP A 433 -5.39 9.45 56.67
C ASP A 433 -4.56 9.25 55.39
N SER A 434 -5.18 8.83 54.29
CA SER A 434 -4.54 8.77 52.96
C SER A 434 -4.06 10.14 52.45
N LEU A 435 -4.82 11.19 52.75
CA LEU A 435 -4.46 12.56 52.36
C LEU A 435 -3.32 13.12 53.23
N LEU A 436 -3.30 12.77 54.52
CA LEU A 436 -2.21 13.10 55.44
C LEU A 436 -0.92 12.35 55.07
N ASP A 437 -1.02 11.06 54.73
CA ASP A 437 0.11 10.25 54.24
C ASP A 437 0.70 10.79 52.94
N SER A 438 -0.15 11.25 52.01
CA SER A 438 0.31 11.87 50.76
C SER A 438 1.08 13.17 51.00
N LEU A 439 0.64 13.97 51.97
CA LEU A 439 1.31 15.22 52.35
C LEU A 439 2.64 14.97 53.09
N LEU A 440 2.66 14.04 54.03
CA LEU A 440 3.87 13.65 54.77
C LEU A 440 4.93 13.06 53.83
N LYS A 441 4.51 12.25 52.85
CA LYS A 441 5.41 11.67 51.84
C LYS A 441 6.03 12.74 50.93
N ARG A 442 5.24 13.73 50.49
CA ARG A 442 5.76 14.86 49.70
C ARG A 442 6.72 15.74 50.50
N GLN A 443 6.51 15.88 51.80
CA GLN A 443 7.41 16.62 52.67
C GLN A 443 8.73 15.87 52.88
N ALA A 444 8.68 14.56 53.11
CA ALA A 444 9.87 13.71 53.20
C ALA A 444 10.70 13.65 51.91
N GLU A 445 10.06 13.78 50.74
CA GLU A 445 10.76 13.89 49.44
C GLU A 445 11.43 15.26 49.25
N ARG A 446 10.90 16.30 49.87
CA ARG A 446 11.42 17.68 49.80
C ARG A 446 12.60 17.92 50.74
N ASP A 447 12.68 17.13 51.81
CA ASP A 447 13.72 17.22 52.84
C ASP A 447 14.92 16.29 52.59
N LYS A 448 14.98 15.60 51.43
CA LYS A 448 16.17 14.87 51.02
C LYS A 448 17.28 15.85 50.59
N PRO A 449 18.45 15.85 51.24
CA PRO A 449 19.58 16.65 50.79
C PRO A 449 20.07 16.13 49.43
N GLU A 450 20.39 17.07 48.52
CA GLU A 450 21.00 16.80 47.21
C GLU A 450 22.36 16.10 47.31
#